data_AF-A0A7Z8QNY1-F1
#
_entry.id   AF-A0A7Z8QNY1-F1
#
_cell.length_a   1.000
_cell.length_b   1.000
_cell.length_c   1.000
_cell.angle_alpha   90.00
_cell.angle_beta   90.00
_cell.angle_gamma   90.00
#
_symmetry.space_group_name_H-M   'P 1'
#
loop_
_entity.id
_entity.type
_entity.pdbx_description
1 polymer ?
#
loop_
_entity_poly.entity_id
_entity_poly.type
_entity_poly.pdbx_seq_one_letter_code
_entity_poly.pdbx_strand_id
1 'polypeptide(L)'
;MINMTMNTSLIGIMRGTSLFMRSTAATVLIAFSIMILQPTIAAAQDELNNTQTVMSTSAEEKLSKTLQRIEDKLTKLEQKLQNKQDSTIERNDLQQLKQTLDQQDIAVQQKFAQIKQHILDHQLAPIIMERHQTMVTNYQNELAALQAELEGIKNKTDNNARLTHAKNAKGRLKDKRNKRTQQPFDPNQLPNSSLKANPDNKPKQTEKEFIQAGLYSTPYTKLAALGDFTFDKLTGANNLAYLAATDEVTLTQTIKDKAIELPLKIRETEPKRSDDF
;
A
#
# COMPACT_ATOMS: atom_id res chain seq x y z
N MET A 1 -39.38 90.50 -5.96
CA MET A 1 -38.88 89.17 -5.57
C MET A 1 -37.40 89.29 -5.27
N ILE A 2 -37.01 89.24 -3.99
CA ILE A 2 -35.61 89.11 -3.57
C ILE A 2 -35.60 88.06 -2.46
N ASN A 3 -35.07 86.88 -2.80
CA ASN A 3 -34.85 85.77 -1.88
C ASN A 3 -33.57 86.05 -1.08
N MET A 4 -33.68 85.99 0.25
CA MET A 4 -32.55 86.02 1.17
C MET A 4 -32.26 84.58 1.61
N THR A 5 -31.48 83.85 0.81
CA THR A 5 -30.98 82.52 1.18
C THR A 5 -29.66 82.68 1.94
N MET A 6 -29.66 82.30 3.21
CA MET A 6 -28.48 82.29 4.05
C MET A 6 -27.44 81.28 3.57
N ASN A 7 -26.20 81.76 3.44
CA ASN A 7 -24.99 80.95 3.33
C ASN A 7 -24.72 80.23 4.66
N THR A 8 -24.70 78.90 4.64
CA THR A 8 -23.94 78.11 5.62
C THR A 8 -22.67 77.58 4.97
N SER A 9 -21.56 77.97 5.58
CA SER A 9 -20.19 77.76 5.11
C SER A 9 -19.73 76.31 5.32
N LEU A 10 -19.08 75.76 4.29
CA LEU A 10 -18.55 74.37 4.19
C LEU A 10 -17.56 73.95 5.30
N ILE A 11 -17.13 74.88 6.15
CA ILE A 11 -16.19 74.62 7.25
C ILE A 11 -16.89 73.97 8.46
N GLY A 12 -18.22 74.00 8.54
CA GLY A 12 -19.01 73.34 9.61
C GLY A 12 -19.17 71.82 9.46
N ILE A 13 -18.94 71.26 8.27
CA ILE A 13 -19.17 69.83 8.00
C ILE A 13 -17.92 68.98 8.33
N MET A 14 -16.75 69.59 8.54
CA MET A 14 -15.50 68.90 8.87
C MET A 14 -15.18 68.78 10.38
N ARG A 15 -16.20 68.73 11.25
CA ARG A 15 -16.01 68.36 12.67
C ARG A 15 -16.77 67.10 13.11
N GLY A 16 -17.37 66.36 12.17
CA GLY A 16 -18.22 65.21 12.47
C GLY A 16 -17.74 63.84 11.95
N THR A 17 -16.50 63.70 11.48
CA THR A 17 -16.08 62.47 10.76
C THR A 17 -14.80 61.84 11.31
N SER A 18 -14.77 61.56 12.62
CA SER A 18 -13.78 60.63 13.21
C SER A 18 -14.13 59.15 12.98
N LEU A 19 -15.30 58.86 12.42
CA LEU A 19 -15.78 57.51 12.13
C LEU A 19 -15.34 56.99 10.75
N PHE A 20 -15.15 57.87 9.76
CA PHE A 20 -14.80 57.43 8.39
C PHE A 20 -13.34 56.98 8.29
N MET A 21 -12.42 57.61 9.02
CA MET A 21 -11.00 57.26 9.02
C MET A 21 -10.70 55.96 9.80
N ARG A 22 -11.59 55.56 10.73
CA ARG A 22 -11.47 54.31 11.49
C ARG A 22 -12.05 53.10 10.74
N SER A 23 -13.02 53.31 9.87
CA SER A 23 -13.69 52.23 9.13
C SER A 23 -12.81 51.64 8.02
N THR A 24 -12.08 52.49 7.28
CA THR A 24 -11.16 52.04 6.21
C THR A 24 -9.91 51.34 6.74
N ALA A 25 -9.37 51.76 7.89
CA ALA A 25 -8.26 51.08 8.54
C ALA A 25 -8.64 49.67 9.05
N ALA A 26 -9.86 49.51 9.57
CA ALA A 26 -10.34 48.21 10.06
C ALA A 26 -10.60 47.21 8.91
N THR A 27 -11.10 47.67 7.75
CA THR A 27 -11.39 46.79 6.60
C THR A 27 -10.12 46.30 5.91
N VAL A 28 -9.06 47.12 5.83
CA VAL A 28 -7.77 46.68 5.25
C VAL A 28 -7.06 45.66 6.15
N LEU A 29 -7.13 45.82 7.48
CA LEU A 29 -6.59 44.84 8.43
C LEU A 29 -7.35 43.50 8.36
N ILE A 30 -8.68 43.51 8.24
CA ILE A 30 -9.48 42.27 8.09
C ILE A 30 -9.18 41.58 6.75
N ALA A 31 -9.04 42.34 5.65
CA ALA A 31 -8.73 41.76 4.34
C ALA A 31 -7.33 41.12 4.28
N PHE A 32 -6.30 41.77 4.85
CA PHE A 32 -4.95 41.20 4.90
C PHE A 32 -4.80 40.05 5.91
N SER A 33 -5.59 40.04 7.00
CA SER A 33 -5.62 38.89 7.92
C SER A 33 -6.28 37.65 7.32
N ILE A 34 -7.27 37.79 6.44
CA ILE A 34 -7.93 36.64 5.78
C ILE A 34 -7.05 36.06 4.65
N MET A 35 -6.25 36.87 3.97
CA MET A 35 -5.43 36.42 2.84
C MET A 35 -4.14 35.67 3.24
N ILE A 36 -3.66 35.82 4.48
CA ILE A 36 -2.45 35.11 4.98
C ILE A 36 -2.81 33.77 5.65
N LEU A 37 -4.07 33.55 6.05
CA LEU A 37 -4.48 32.34 6.78
C LEU A 37 -5.00 31.19 5.90
N GLN A 38 -5.33 31.42 4.64
CA GLN A 38 -5.95 30.36 3.82
C GLN A 38 -5.02 29.17 3.48
N PRO A 39 -3.73 29.32 3.14
CA PRO A 39 -2.89 28.14 2.89
C PRO A 39 -2.52 27.40 4.18
N THR A 40 -2.53 28.06 5.34
CA THR A 40 -2.24 27.45 6.65
C THR A 40 -3.43 26.72 7.24
N ILE A 41 -4.65 27.21 7.05
CA ILE A 41 -5.86 26.49 7.48
C ILE A 41 -6.03 25.21 6.65
N ALA A 42 -5.82 25.24 5.34
CA ALA A 42 -5.91 24.03 4.51
C ALA A 42 -4.88 22.96 4.90
N ALA A 43 -3.63 23.33 5.17
CA ALA A 43 -2.59 22.41 5.64
C ALA A 43 -2.85 21.89 7.06
N ALA A 44 -3.35 22.75 7.96
CA ALA A 44 -3.74 22.34 9.31
C ALA A 44 -5.00 21.45 9.30
N GLN A 45 -5.94 21.64 8.36
CA GLN A 45 -7.09 20.76 8.19
C GLN A 45 -6.68 19.38 7.65
N ASP A 46 -5.70 19.32 6.73
CA ASP A 46 -5.14 18.05 6.23
C ASP A 46 -4.33 17.30 7.31
N GLU A 47 -3.57 18.01 8.15
CA GLU A 47 -2.95 17.40 9.33
C GLU A 47 -3.99 16.98 10.37
N LEU A 48 -4.99 17.81 10.69
CA LEU A 48 -6.07 17.44 11.64
C LEU A 48 -6.91 16.26 11.15
N ASN A 49 -7.22 16.17 9.85
CA ASN A 49 -7.90 15.02 9.25
C ASN A 49 -7.02 13.76 9.29
N ASN A 50 -5.70 13.89 9.06
CA ASN A 50 -4.75 12.79 9.23
C ASN A 50 -4.51 12.40 10.69
N THR A 51 -4.72 13.30 11.65
CA THR A 51 -4.52 13.00 13.09
C THR A 51 -5.81 12.49 13.75
N GLN A 52 -7.00 12.96 13.33
CA GLN A 52 -8.29 12.46 13.81
C GLN A 52 -8.66 11.08 13.25
N THR A 53 -8.12 10.69 12.10
CA THR A 53 -8.23 9.30 11.60
C THR A 53 -7.51 8.29 12.50
N VAL A 54 -6.54 8.71 13.32
CA VAL A 54 -5.80 7.82 14.24
C VAL A 54 -6.56 7.56 15.55
N MET A 55 -7.48 8.46 15.97
CA MET A 55 -8.25 8.30 17.22
C MET A 55 -9.73 7.95 17.04
N SER A 56 -10.26 7.96 15.80
CA SER A 56 -11.56 7.36 15.55
C SER A 56 -11.41 5.84 15.53
N THR A 57 -12.09 5.13 16.44
CA THR A 57 -12.16 3.65 16.37
C THR A 57 -12.56 3.25 14.95
N SER A 58 -11.68 2.51 14.26
CA SER A 58 -11.88 2.18 12.85
C SER A 58 -13.16 1.34 12.69
N ALA A 59 -13.78 1.35 11.50
CA ALA A 59 -14.96 0.54 11.23
C ALA A 59 -14.74 -0.95 11.57
N GLU A 60 -13.54 -1.46 11.31
CA GLU A 60 -13.08 -2.81 11.64
C GLU A 60 -12.95 -3.04 13.15
N GLU A 61 -12.44 -2.05 13.88
CA GLU A 61 -12.35 -2.14 15.35
C GLU A 61 -13.75 -2.13 15.99
N LYS A 62 -14.66 -1.30 15.49
CA LYS A 62 -16.06 -1.28 15.90
C LYS A 62 -16.73 -2.63 15.64
N LEU A 63 -16.55 -3.20 14.46
CA LEU A 63 -17.03 -4.55 14.11
C LEU A 63 -16.48 -5.61 15.05
N SER A 64 -15.15 -5.63 15.25
CA SER A 64 -14.48 -6.57 16.14
C SER A 64 -15.02 -6.50 17.57
N LYS A 65 -15.22 -5.29 18.12
CA LYS A 65 -15.83 -5.10 19.44
C LYS A 65 -17.27 -5.59 19.49
N THR A 66 -18.07 -5.37 18.44
CA THR A 66 -19.44 -5.91 18.36
C THR A 66 -19.44 -7.44 18.38
N LEU A 67 -18.57 -8.08 17.59
CA LEU A 67 -18.45 -9.55 17.55
C LEU A 67 -18.02 -10.13 18.90
N GLN A 68 -17.09 -9.48 19.61
CA GLN A 68 -16.69 -9.88 20.97
C GLN A 68 -17.86 -9.77 21.95
N ARG A 69 -18.63 -8.67 21.89
CA ARG A 69 -19.82 -8.51 22.73
C ARG A 69 -20.88 -9.57 22.44
N ILE A 70 -21.06 -9.94 21.17
CA ILE A 70 -21.95 -11.04 20.77
C ILE A 70 -21.46 -12.34 21.40
N GLU A 71 -20.17 -12.66 21.30
CA GLU A 71 -19.57 -13.87 21.90
C GLU A 71 -19.79 -13.95 23.42
N ASP A 72 -19.59 -12.84 24.14
CA ASP A 72 -19.82 -12.75 25.58
C ASP A 72 -21.30 -12.97 25.93
N LYS A 73 -22.21 -12.36 25.15
CA LYS A 73 -23.66 -12.50 25.35
C LYS A 73 -24.16 -13.90 25.02
N LEU A 74 -23.63 -14.53 23.97
CA LEU A 74 -23.90 -15.93 23.65
C LEU A 74 -23.46 -16.86 24.77
N THR A 75 -22.30 -16.62 25.38
CA THR A 75 -21.83 -17.42 26.52
C THR A 75 -22.76 -17.30 27.73
N LYS A 76 -23.22 -16.09 28.07
CA LYS A 76 -24.20 -15.88 29.14
C LYS A 76 -25.56 -16.51 28.82
N LEU A 77 -26.00 -16.39 27.57
CA LEU A 77 -27.23 -17.00 27.09
C LEU A 77 -27.18 -18.53 27.23
N GLU A 78 -26.11 -19.17 26.76
CA GLU A 78 -25.91 -20.62 26.89
C GLU A 78 -26.02 -21.08 28.35
N GLN A 79 -25.31 -20.40 29.26
CA GLN A 79 -25.32 -20.73 30.68
C GLN A 79 -26.73 -20.62 31.28
N LYS A 80 -27.45 -19.53 30.98
CA LYS A 80 -28.81 -19.33 31.46
C LYS A 80 -29.79 -20.36 30.91
N LEU A 81 -29.71 -20.67 29.61
CA LEU A 81 -30.57 -21.67 28.98
C LEU A 81 -30.32 -23.08 29.56
N GLN A 82 -29.06 -23.44 29.82
CA GLN A 82 -28.70 -24.71 30.46
C GLN A 82 -29.26 -24.79 31.89
N ASN A 83 -29.19 -23.68 32.62
CA ASN A 83 -29.70 -23.59 34.00
C ASN A 83 -31.21 -23.35 34.07
N LYS A 84 -31.92 -23.32 32.94
CA LYS A 84 -33.36 -23.02 32.83
C LYS A 84 -33.77 -21.67 33.45
N GLN A 85 -32.85 -20.70 33.41
CA GLN A 85 -33.06 -19.34 33.91
C GLN A 85 -33.65 -18.42 32.83
N ASP A 86 -34.22 -17.29 33.24
CA ASP A 86 -34.67 -16.28 32.29
C ASP A 86 -33.49 -15.67 31.53
N SER A 87 -33.60 -15.73 30.21
CA SER A 87 -32.63 -15.28 29.21
C SER A 87 -33.14 -14.13 28.35
N THR A 88 -34.26 -13.51 28.72
CA THR A 88 -34.89 -12.43 27.94
C THR A 88 -33.96 -11.24 27.72
N ILE A 89 -33.18 -10.86 28.73
CA ILE A 89 -32.21 -9.76 28.63
C ILE A 89 -31.14 -10.08 27.58
N GLU A 90 -30.51 -11.24 27.65
CA GLU A 90 -29.45 -11.63 26.71
C GLU A 90 -29.96 -11.73 25.28
N ARG A 91 -31.20 -12.21 25.09
CA ARG A 91 -31.84 -12.29 23.77
C ARG A 91 -32.11 -10.90 23.19
N ASN A 92 -32.60 -9.97 23.99
CA ASN A 92 -32.83 -8.59 23.57
C ASN A 92 -31.51 -7.88 23.23
N ASP A 93 -30.47 -8.07 24.05
CA ASP A 93 -29.14 -7.52 23.79
C ASP A 93 -28.54 -8.08 22.49
N LEU A 94 -28.68 -9.39 22.24
CA LEU A 94 -28.23 -10.01 21.00
C LEU A 94 -28.96 -9.46 19.78
N GLN A 95 -30.25 -9.14 19.89
CA GLN A 95 -30.99 -8.49 18.81
C GLN A 95 -30.46 -7.08 18.52
N GLN A 96 -30.19 -6.28 19.56
CA GLN A 96 -29.60 -4.95 19.40
C GLN A 96 -28.20 -5.03 18.77
N LEU A 97 -27.39 -5.99 19.22
CA LEU A 97 -26.06 -6.22 18.65
C LEU A 97 -26.14 -6.69 17.19
N LYS A 98 -27.13 -7.51 16.83
CA LYS A 98 -27.37 -7.89 15.43
C LYS A 98 -27.69 -6.65 14.57
N GLN A 99 -28.57 -5.76 15.03
CA GLN A 99 -28.87 -4.53 14.30
C GLN A 99 -27.63 -3.64 14.14
N THR A 100 -26.82 -3.55 15.19
CA THR A 100 -25.53 -2.84 15.14
C THR A 100 -24.58 -3.48 14.13
N LEU A 101 -24.53 -4.81 14.09
CA LEU A 101 -23.74 -5.59 13.14
C LEU A 101 -24.18 -5.32 11.70
N ASP A 102 -25.50 -5.31 11.43
CA ASP A 102 -26.06 -5.01 10.11
C ASP A 102 -25.66 -3.59 9.64
N GLN A 103 -25.68 -2.61 10.54
CA GLN A 103 -25.22 -1.24 10.22
C GLN A 103 -23.72 -1.17 9.94
N GLN A 104 -22.91 -1.92 10.69
CA GLN A 104 -21.46 -1.96 10.51
C GLN A 104 -21.06 -2.69 9.22
N ASP A 105 -21.80 -3.72 8.82
CA ASP A 105 -21.58 -4.44 7.57
C ASP A 105 -21.66 -3.51 6.35
N ILE A 106 -22.63 -2.58 6.32
CA ILE A 106 -22.74 -1.59 5.23
C ILE A 106 -21.42 -0.84 5.01
N ALA A 107 -20.78 -0.38 6.10
CA ALA A 107 -19.51 0.33 6.02
C ALA A 107 -18.35 -0.58 5.56
N VAL A 108 -18.37 -1.85 5.95
CA VAL A 108 -17.36 -2.82 5.52
C VAL A 108 -17.50 -3.16 4.03
N GLN A 109 -18.72 -3.37 3.54
CA GLN A 109 -18.99 -3.59 2.12
C GLN A 109 -18.53 -2.39 1.26
N GLN A 110 -18.76 -1.17 1.74
CA GLN A 110 -18.26 0.03 1.07
C GLN A 110 -16.73 0.05 0.97
N LYS A 111 -16.02 -0.33 2.04
CA LYS A 111 -14.55 -0.45 2.00
C LYS A 111 -14.08 -1.55 1.06
N PHE A 112 -14.77 -2.68 0.98
CA PHE A 112 -14.45 -3.70 -0.03
C PHE A 112 -14.62 -3.18 -1.45
N ALA A 113 -15.69 -2.43 -1.71
CA ALA A 113 -15.88 -1.79 -3.02
C ALA A 113 -14.76 -0.79 -3.34
N GLN A 114 -14.30 0.00 -2.37
CA GLN A 114 -13.16 0.91 -2.55
C GLN A 114 -11.87 0.16 -2.86
N ILE A 115 -11.58 -0.93 -2.15
CA ILE A 115 -10.41 -1.78 -2.41
C ILE A 115 -10.50 -2.39 -3.83
N LYS A 116 -11.68 -2.85 -4.24
CA LYS A 116 -11.92 -3.37 -5.59
C LYS A 116 -11.58 -2.32 -6.65
N GLN A 117 -12.05 -1.08 -6.49
CA GLN A 117 -11.73 0.01 -7.42
C GLN A 117 -10.23 0.28 -7.45
N HIS A 118 -9.58 0.38 -6.28
CA HIS A 118 -8.13 0.56 -6.22
C HIS A 118 -7.35 -0.56 -6.95
N ILE A 119 -7.79 -1.82 -6.86
CA ILE A 119 -7.16 -2.93 -7.60
C ILE A 119 -7.30 -2.72 -9.12
N LEU A 120 -8.45 -2.25 -9.59
CA LEU A 120 -8.72 -1.99 -11.00
C LEU A 120 -7.95 -0.77 -11.52
N ASP A 121 -8.00 0.35 -10.79
CA ASP A 121 -7.39 1.63 -11.15
C ASP A 121 -5.86 1.50 -11.29
N HIS A 122 -5.24 0.72 -10.40
CA HIS A 122 -3.80 0.49 -10.41
C HIS A 122 -3.37 -0.73 -11.24
N GLN A 123 -4.30 -1.38 -11.96
CA GLN A 123 -4.01 -2.55 -12.81
C GLN A 123 -3.17 -3.61 -12.10
N LEU A 124 -3.50 -3.88 -10.83
CA LEU A 124 -2.75 -4.84 -10.02
C LEU A 124 -2.89 -6.25 -10.60
N ALA A 125 -1.93 -7.13 -10.30
CA ALA A 125 -1.90 -8.48 -10.82
C ALA A 125 -3.24 -9.22 -10.60
N PRO A 126 -3.75 -10.02 -11.57
CA PRO A 126 -5.06 -10.66 -11.48
C PRO A 126 -5.28 -11.49 -10.21
N ILE A 127 -4.22 -12.12 -9.68
CA ILE A 127 -4.24 -12.88 -8.43
C ILE A 127 -4.68 -12.04 -7.21
N ILE A 128 -4.45 -10.72 -7.23
CA ILE A 128 -4.89 -9.81 -6.16
C ILE A 128 -6.41 -9.62 -6.20
N MET A 129 -7.00 -9.48 -7.39
CA MET A 129 -8.45 -9.43 -7.56
C MET A 129 -9.11 -10.73 -7.11
N GLU A 130 -8.53 -11.88 -7.48
CA GLU A 130 -9.03 -13.20 -7.06
C GLU A 130 -9.02 -13.37 -5.53
N ARG A 131 -7.91 -13.01 -4.88
CA ARG A 131 -7.80 -13.05 -3.41
C ARG A 131 -8.80 -12.11 -2.75
N HIS A 132 -8.98 -10.91 -3.30
CA HIS A 132 -9.99 -9.96 -2.81
C HIS A 132 -11.40 -10.55 -2.92
N GLN A 133 -11.77 -11.07 -4.09
CA GLN A 133 -13.10 -11.66 -4.31
C GLN A 133 -13.34 -12.85 -3.37
N THR A 134 -12.35 -13.73 -3.22
CA THR A 134 -12.42 -14.87 -2.29
C THR A 134 -12.64 -14.39 -0.85
N MET A 135 -11.91 -13.37 -0.43
CA MET A 135 -12.04 -12.79 0.91
C MET A 135 -13.43 -12.18 1.14
N VAL A 136 -13.94 -11.40 0.19
CA VAL A 136 -15.27 -10.78 0.28
C VAL A 136 -16.37 -11.84 0.34
N THR A 137 -16.31 -12.85 -0.53
CA THR A 137 -17.28 -13.96 -0.52
C THR A 137 -17.25 -14.71 0.81
N ASN A 138 -16.05 -15.05 1.31
CA ASN A 138 -15.92 -15.73 2.60
C ASN A 138 -16.49 -14.89 3.74
N TYR A 139 -16.20 -13.60 3.77
CA TYR A 139 -16.76 -12.68 4.77
C TYR A 139 -18.30 -12.65 4.72
N GLN A 140 -18.88 -12.47 3.54
CA GLN A 140 -20.33 -12.39 3.36
C GLN A 140 -21.02 -13.69 3.80
N ASN A 141 -20.47 -14.85 3.42
CA ASN A 141 -21.01 -16.15 3.81
C ASN A 141 -20.98 -16.36 5.33
N GLU A 142 -19.87 -16.01 5.98
CA GLU A 142 -19.72 -16.18 7.44
C GLU A 142 -20.64 -15.22 8.21
N LEU A 143 -20.78 -13.97 7.74
CA LEU A 143 -21.67 -12.99 8.35
C LEU A 143 -23.13 -13.40 8.23
N ALA A 144 -23.56 -13.82 7.03
CA ALA A 144 -24.92 -14.29 6.79
C ALA A 144 -25.25 -15.51 7.66
N ALA A 145 -24.32 -16.45 7.78
CA ALA A 145 -24.49 -17.62 8.64
C ALA A 145 -24.62 -17.22 10.12
N LEU A 146 -23.79 -16.29 10.61
CA LEU A 146 -23.91 -15.77 11.97
C LEU A 146 -25.27 -15.08 12.20
N GLN A 147 -25.69 -14.21 11.28
CA GLN A 147 -26.98 -13.52 11.36
C GLN A 147 -28.16 -14.50 11.39
N ALA A 148 -28.10 -15.58 10.61
CA ALA A 148 -29.11 -16.63 10.61
C ALA A 148 -29.21 -17.34 11.98
N GLU A 149 -28.08 -17.63 12.63
CA GLU A 149 -28.08 -18.22 13.97
C GLU A 149 -28.65 -17.25 15.02
N LEU A 150 -28.30 -15.96 14.94
CA LEU A 150 -28.84 -14.92 15.82
C LEU A 150 -30.36 -14.74 15.65
N GLU A 151 -30.87 -14.80 14.42
CA GLU A 151 -32.32 -14.81 14.16
C GLU A 151 -32.97 -16.10 14.66
N GLY A 152 -32.29 -17.25 14.55
CA GLY A 152 -32.74 -18.52 15.13
C GLY A 152 -33.00 -18.41 16.63
N ILE A 153 -32.09 -17.75 17.38
CA ILE A 153 -32.26 -17.53 18.83
C ILE A 153 -33.53 -16.72 19.14
N LYS A 154 -33.81 -15.69 18.34
CA LYS A 154 -34.97 -14.81 18.52
C LYS A 154 -36.28 -15.54 18.20
N ASN A 155 -36.33 -16.22 17.06
CA ASN A 155 -37.57 -16.73 16.49
C ASN A 155 -38.02 -18.07 17.11
N LYS A 156 -37.10 -18.85 17.69
CA LYS A 156 -37.47 -20.10 18.37
C LYS A 156 -38.13 -19.81 19.71
N THR A 157 -39.17 -20.59 20.03
CA THR A 157 -39.88 -20.54 21.32
C THR A 157 -39.26 -21.49 22.35
N ASP A 158 -38.75 -22.64 21.89
CA ASP A 158 -38.11 -23.66 22.72
C ASP A 158 -36.67 -23.28 23.14
N ASN A 159 -36.36 -23.49 24.42
CA ASN A 159 -35.06 -23.19 25.00
C ASN A 159 -33.96 -24.14 24.50
N ASN A 160 -34.26 -25.40 24.18
CA ASN A 160 -33.26 -26.31 23.62
C ASN A 160 -32.89 -25.91 22.19
N ALA A 161 -33.87 -25.56 21.36
CA ALA A 161 -33.63 -25.01 20.03
C ALA A 161 -32.78 -23.72 20.08
N ARG A 162 -33.08 -22.81 21.01
CA ARG A 162 -32.26 -21.60 21.25
C ARG A 162 -30.83 -21.93 21.65
N LEU A 163 -30.66 -22.93 22.52
CA LEU A 163 -29.33 -23.36 22.97
C LEU A 163 -28.49 -23.90 21.81
N THR A 164 -29.10 -24.66 20.89
CA THR A 164 -28.41 -25.15 19.68
C THR A 164 -27.93 -23.99 18.81
N HIS A 165 -28.80 -23.01 18.51
CA HIS A 165 -28.41 -21.83 17.75
C HIS A 165 -27.31 -21.02 18.45
N ALA A 166 -27.39 -20.86 19.78
CA ALA A 166 -26.37 -20.16 20.56
C ALA A 166 -24.99 -20.85 20.46
N LYS A 167 -24.95 -22.18 20.58
CA LYS A 167 -23.73 -22.98 20.42
C LYS A 167 -23.13 -22.88 19.03
N ASN A 168 -23.98 -22.95 18.00
CA ASN A 168 -23.53 -22.80 16.61
C ASN A 168 -22.94 -21.41 16.36
N ALA A 169 -23.64 -20.36 16.78
CA ALA A 169 -23.17 -18.97 16.65
C ALA A 169 -21.83 -18.78 17.37
N LYS A 170 -21.69 -19.30 18.59
CA LYS A 170 -20.46 -19.19 19.37
C LYS A 170 -19.31 -19.98 18.74
N GLY A 171 -19.58 -21.19 18.25
CA GLY A 171 -18.59 -22.00 17.51
C GLY A 171 -18.02 -21.23 16.33
N ARG A 172 -18.88 -20.59 15.53
CA ARG A 172 -18.46 -19.75 14.39
C ARG A 172 -17.56 -18.59 14.81
N LEU A 173 -17.81 -17.96 15.95
CA LEU A 173 -17.02 -16.81 16.42
C LEU A 173 -15.67 -17.22 17.03
N LYS A 174 -15.63 -18.34 17.76
CA LYS A 174 -14.43 -18.79 18.49
C LYS A 174 -13.23 -19.00 17.57
N ASP A 175 -13.47 -19.52 16.37
CA ASP A 175 -12.40 -19.89 15.43
C ASP A 175 -11.83 -18.69 14.67
N LYS A 176 -12.48 -17.51 14.73
CA LYS A 176 -12.19 -16.38 13.84
C LYS A 176 -11.27 -15.31 14.44
N ARG A 177 -10.68 -15.56 15.62
CA ARG A 177 -9.73 -14.65 16.31
C ARG A 177 -10.22 -13.19 16.30
N ASN A 178 -11.46 -12.96 16.72
CA ASN A 178 -12.08 -11.62 16.76
C ASN A 178 -11.36 -10.62 17.68
N LYS A 179 -10.36 -11.07 18.45
CA LYS A 179 -9.45 -10.24 19.25
C LYS A 179 -8.14 -10.07 18.48
N ARG A 180 -7.98 -8.92 17.82
CA ARG A 180 -6.71 -8.56 17.20
C ARG A 180 -5.77 -8.07 18.29
N THR A 181 -4.85 -8.91 18.74
CA THR A 181 -3.67 -8.46 19.49
C THR A 181 -2.71 -7.83 18.50
N GLN A 182 -2.63 -6.50 18.47
CA GLN A 182 -1.49 -5.86 17.82
C GLN A 182 -0.26 -6.26 18.63
N GLN A 183 0.75 -6.82 17.97
CA GLN A 183 2.06 -6.93 18.60
C GLN A 183 2.51 -5.50 18.91
N PRO A 184 2.91 -5.18 20.15
CA PRO A 184 3.46 -3.87 20.44
C PRO A 184 4.65 -3.66 19.49
N PHE A 185 4.59 -2.60 18.69
CA PHE A 185 5.72 -2.19 17.87
C PHE A 185 6.77 -1.65 18.81
N ASP A 186 7.79 -2.45 19.11
CA ASP A 186 9.00 -1.97 19.78
C ASP A 186 9.98 -1.52 18.70
N PRO A 187 10.26 -0.21 18.56
CA PRO A 187 11.21 0.32 17.58
C PRO A 187 12.62 -0.25 17.75
N ASN A 188 12.95 -0.77 18.93
CA ASN A 188 14.24 -1.39 19.22
C ASN A 188 14.29 -2.88 18.86
N GLN A 189 13.15 -3.49 18.51
CA GLN A 189 13.02 -4.90 18.12
C GLN A 189 12.56 -5.07 16.67
N LEU A 190 12.98 -4.16 15.79
CA LEU A 190 12.80 -4.39 14.35
C LEU A 190 13.50 -5.71 13.96
N PRO A 191 12.97 -6.48 13.01
CA PRO A 191 13.67 -7.64 12.46
C PRO A 191 15.03 -7.28 11.82
N ASN A 192 15.25 -5.98 11.58
CA ASN A 192 16.48 -5.42 11.02
C ASN A 192 17.29 -4.62 12.07
N SER A 193 16.86 -4.63 13.35
CA SER A 193 17.29 -3.68 14.39
C SER A 193 18.77 -3.74 14.77
N SER A 194 19.50 -4.79 14.39
CA SER A 194 20.91 -4.86 14.74
C SER A 194 21.73 -5.77 13.82
N LEU A 195 21.98 -5.29 12.59
CA LEU A 195 23.31 -5.51 12.03
C LEU A 195 24.28 -4.66 12.85
N LYS A 196 24.68 -5.17 14.04
CA LYS A 196 25.76 -4.54 14.79
C LYS A 196 27.01 -4.67 13.92
N ALA A 197 27.69 -3.55 13.69
CA ALA A 197 29.01 -3.60 13.09
C ALA A 197 29.84 -4.60 13.88
N ASN A 198 30.36 -5.63 13.19
CA ASN A 198 31.26 -6.57 13.84
C ASN A 198 32.43 -5.76 14.41
N PRO A 199 32.69 -5.78 15.73
CA PRO A 199 33.78 -5.00 16.33
C PRO A 199 35.16 -5.37 15.77
N ASP A 200 35.28 -6.55 15.17
CA ASP A 200 36.48 -7.03 14.50
C ASP A 200 36.60 -6.54 13.05
N ASN A 201 35.56 -5.91 12.51
CA ASN A 201 35.59 -5.27 11.19
C ASN A 201 36.29 -3.91 11.27
N LYS A 202 37.55 -3.93 11.70
CA LYS A 202 38.44 -2.78 11.69
C LYS A 202 38.82 -2.43 10.24
N PRO A 203 39.04 -1.14 9.94
CA PRO A 203 39.54 -0.72 8.64
C PRO A 203 40.85 -1.45 8.35
N LYS A 204 40.98 -2.00 7.14
CA LYS A 204 42.24 -2.61 6.71
C LYS A 204 43.23 -1.48 6.49
N GLN A 205 44.41 -1.57 7.09
CA GLN A 205 45.42 -0.51 7.05
C GLN A 205 46.61 -0.89 6.17
N THR A 206 46.76 -2.17 5.85
CA THR A 206 47.87 -2.68 5.04
C THR A 206 47.37 -3.42 3.81
N GLU A 207 48.14 -3.36 2.71
CA GLU A 207 47.80 -4.03 1.45
C GLU A 207 47.55 -5.54 1.62
N LYS A 208 48.34 -6.20 2.49
CA LYS A 208 48.17 -7.62 2.82
C LYS A 208 46.81 -7.93 3.45
N GLU A 209 46.32 -7.04 4.32
CA GLU A 209 45.00 -7.19 4.95
C GLU A 209 43.84 -7.03 3.97
N PHE A 210 43.99 -6.15 2.96
CA PHE A 210 43.03 -6.01 1.87
C PHE A 210 42.98 -7.26 0.99
N ILE A 211 44.15 -7.80 0.60
CA ILE A 211 44.24 -9.03 -0.20
C ILE A 211 43.65 -10.23 0.56
N GLN A 212 43.97 -10.38 1.84
CA GLN A 212 43.45 -11.47 2.67
C GLN A 212 41.93 -11.40 2.88
N ALA A 213 41.35 -10.20 2.81
CA ALA A 213 39.90 -9.98 2.83
C ALA A 213 39.23 -10.13 1.45
N GLY A 214 39.99 -10.52 0.41
CA GLY A 214 39.48 -10.63 -0.97
C GLY A 214 39.20 -9.28 -1.64
N LEU A 215 39.69 -8.18 -1.05
CA LEU A 215 39.54 -6.81 -1.55
C LEU A 215 40.81 -6.43 -2.33
N TYR A 216 41.01 -7.04 -3.50
CA TYR A 216 42.13 -6.69 -4.37
C TYR A 216 41.79 -5.46 -5.22
N SER A 217 42.78 -4.60 -5.45
CA SER A 217 42.69 -3.48 -6.40
C SER A 217 42.88 -3.98 -7.84
N THR A 218 41.99 -4.85 -8.29
CA THR A 218 41.80 -5.09 -9.72
C THR A 218 40.36 -4.74 -10.04
N PRO A 219 40.07 -3.55 -10.61
CA PRO A 219 38.81 -3.42 -11.32
C PRO A 219 38.89 -4.47 -12.43
N TYR A 220 38.22 -5.60 -12.26
CA TYR A 220 37.92 -6.43 -13.41
C TYR A 220 37.17 -5.50 -14.36
N THR A 221 37.83 -5.10 -15.44
CA THR A 221 37.16 -4.59 -16.62
C THR A 221 36.22 -5.70 -17.05
N LYS A 222 34.99 -5.68 -16.51
CA LYS A 222 33.89 -6.45 -17.04
C LYS A 222 33.52 -5.81 -18.37
N LEU A 223 34.36 -6.04 -19.37
CA LEU A 223 33.93 -5.94 -20.74
C LEU A 223 32.80 -6.95 -20.86
N ALA A 224 31.63 -6.51 -21.31
CA ALA A 224 30.58 -7.43 -21.69
C ALA A 224 31.13 -8.29 -22.84
N ALA A 225 31.76 -9.42 -22.50
CA ALA A 225 32.08 -10.45 -23.46
C ALA A 225 30.75 -11.14 -23.80
N LEU A 226 30.06 -10.61 -24.80
CA LEU A 226 28.91 -11.25 -25.42
C LEU A 226 29.44 -12.44 -26.27
N GLY A 227 29.99 -13.44 -25.57
CA GLY A 227 30.48 -14.70 -26.15
C GLY A 227 31.68 -14.59 -27.09
N ASP A 228 32.13 -15.76 -27.57
CA ASP A 228 33.09 -15.88 -28.65
C ASP A 228 32.45 -15.36 -29.94
N PHE A 229 32.72 -14.11 -30.28
CA PHE A 229 32.34 -13.52 -31.57
C PHE A 229 33.19 -14.13 -32.68
N THR A 230 32.79 -15.30 -33.15
CA THR A 230 33.29 -15.85 -34.40
C THR A 230 32.38 -15.35 -35.51
N PHE A 231 32.96 -14.87 -36.62
CA PHE A 231 32.22 -14.21 -37.71
C PHE A 231 31.09 -15.09 -38.26
N ASP A 232 31.25 -16.41 -38.25
CA ASP A 232 30.28 -17.43 -38.65
C ASP A 232 28.98 -17.42 -37.81
N LYS A 233 29.00 -16.84 -36.60
CA LYS A 233 27.83 -16.74 -35.72
C LYS A 233 27.03 -15.45 -35.89
N LEU A 234 27.51 -14.51 -36.71
CA LEU A 234 26.78 -13.27 -37.00
C LEU A 234 25.62 -13.57 -37.97
N THR A 235 24.42 -13.07 -37.64
CA THR A 235 23.24 -13.22 -38.49
C THR A 235 23.50 -12.65 -39.89
N GLY A 236 23.48 -13.50 -40.91
CA GLY A 236 23.77 -13.13 -42.30
C GLY A 236 25.23 -13.30 -42.74
N ALA A 237 26.13 -13.79 -41.88
CA ALA A 237 27.53 -14.06 -42.24
C ALA A 237 27.70 -15.19 -43.26
N ASN A 238 26.71 -16.06 -43.41
CA ASN A 238 26.65 -17.07 -44.45
C ASN A 238 26.14 -16.53 -45.81
N ASN A 239 25.81 -15.23 -45.90
CA ASN A 239 25.38 -14.63 -47.14
C ASN A 239 26.58 -14.29 -48.03
N LEU A 240 26.74 -15.05 -49.12
CA LEU A 240 27.81 -14.90 -50.11
C LEU A 240 27.85 -13.52 -50.77
N ALA A 241 26.75 -12.74 -50.72
CA ALA A 241 26.72 -11.38 -51.25
C ALA A 241 27.69 -10.44 -50.53
N TYR A 242 28.00 -10.67 -49.25
CA TYR A 242 28.97 -9.86 -48.49
C TYR A 242 30.43 -10.19 -48.81
N LEU A 243 30.69 -11.26 -49.57
CA LEU A 243 32.01 -11.63 -50.08
C LEU A 243 32.20 -11.22 -51.55
N ALA A 244 31.19 -10.63 -52.18
CA ALA A 244 31.28 -10.15 -53.55
C ALA A 244 32.01 -8.80 -53.59
N ALA A 245 32.64 -8.50 -54.73
CA ALA A 245 33.21 -7.18 -54.95
C ALA A 245 32.09 -6.13 -54.94
N THR A 246 32.32 -5.02 -54.23
CA THR A 246 31.42 -3.86 -54.21
C THR A 246 32.14 -2.66 -54.82
N ASP A 247 31.39 -1.58 -55.10
CA ASP A 247 31.96 -0.35 -55.67
C ASP A 247 33.02 0.29 -54.75
N GLU A 248 32.96 -0.02 -53.44
CA GLU A 248 33.92 0.44 -52.43
C GLU A 248 35.10 -0.53 -52.24
N VAL A 249 34.93 -1.82 -52.55
CA VAL A 249 35.95 -2.86 -52.34
C VAL A 249 36.07 -3.75 -53.59
N THR A 250 37.08 -3.44 -54.41
CA THR A 250 37.40 -4.23 -55.61
C THR A 250 38.27 -5.44 -55.26
N LEU A 251 37.77 -6.64 -55.52
CA LEU A 251 38.53 -7.89 -55.36
C LEU A 251 39.51 -8.08 -56.53
N THR A 252 40.71 -7.54 -56.38
CA THR A 252 41.80 -7.72 -57.36
C THR A 252 42.26 -9.17 -57.42
N GLN A 253 42.91 -9.56 -58.52
CA GLN A 253 43.36 -10.94 -58.71
C GLN A 253 44.30 -11.41 -57.59
N THR A 254 45.16 -10.52 -57.11
CA THR A 254 46.09 -10.78 -56.00
C THR A 254 45.36 -11.14 -54.69
N ILE A 255 44.21 -10.53 -54.42
CA ILE A 255 43.38 -10.84 -53.23
C ILE A 255 42.77 -12.23 -53.37
N LYS A 256 42.29 -12.58 -54.56
CA LYS A 256 41.73 -13.91 -54.85
C LYS A 256 42.79 -15.01 -54.70
N ASP A 257 43.99 -14.77 -55.22
CA ASP A 257 45.10 -15.72 -55.13
C ASP A 257 45.55 -15.92 -53.67
N LYS A 258 45.63 -14.84 -52.88
CA LYS A 258 45.95 -14.91 -51.43
C LYS A 258 44.87 -15.63 -50.63
N ALA A 259 43.59 -15.45 -50.97
CA ALA A 259 42.48 -16.11 -50.31
C ALA A 259 42.49 -17.64 -50.51
N ILE A 260 43.05 -18.13 -51.63
CA ILE A 260 43.26 -19.56 -51.88
C ILE A 260 44.47 -20.10 -51.10
N GLU A 261 45.50 -19.27 -50.85
CA GLU A 261 46.70 -19.65 -50.08
C GLU A 261 46.42 -19.83 -48.57
N LEU A 262 45.56 -18.98 -47.99
CA LEU A 262 45.26 -18.95 -46.54
C LEU A 262 44.58 -20.20 -45.94
N PRO A 263 43.63 -20.91 -46.58
CA PRO A 263 43.02 -22.11 -46.01
C PRO A 263 43.97 -23.32 -45.94
N LEU A 264 45.03 -23.34 -46.74
CA LEU A 264 46.04 -24.42 -46.71
C LEU A 264 46.99 -24.28 -45.51
N LYS A 265 47.25 -23.06 -45.04
CA LYS A 265 48.19 -22.82 -43.93
C LYS A 265 47.62 -23.13 -42.54
N ILE A 266 46.30 -23.16 -42.41
CA ILE A 266 45.61 -23.40 -41.13
C ILE A 266 45.57 -24.91 -40.78
N ARG A 267 45.76 -25.81 -41.74
CA ARG A 267 45.81 -27.27 -41.50
C ARG A 267 47.16 -27.80 -41.01
N GLU A 268 48.24 -27.02 -41.08
CA GLU A 268 49.58 -27.46 -40.64
C GLU A 268 49.89 -27.11 -39.18
N THR A 269 49.01 -26.39 -38.47
CA THR A 269 49.25 -25.91 -37.10
C THR A 269 48.23 -26.40 -36.07
N GLU A 270 47.70 -27.63 -36.21
CA GLU A 270 47.03 -28.29 -35.08
C GLU A 270 48.06 -29.06 -34.24
N PRO A 271 48.32 -28.66 -32.98
CA PRO A 271 49.05 -29.53 -32.07
C PRO A 271 48.18 -30.76 -31.77
N LYS A 272 48.74 -31.96 -32.01
CA LYS A 272 48.14 -33.23 -31.57
C LYS A 272 47.80 -33.13 -30.08
N ARG A 273 46.51 -33.19 -29.76
CA ARG A 273 46.02 -33.30 -28.39
C ARG A 273 46.47 -34.66 -27.86
N SER A 274 47.48 -34.66 -26.99
CA SER A 274 47.81 -35.80 -26.16
C SER A 274 46.73 -35.90 -25.09
N ASP A 275 45.87 -36.89 -25.21
CA ASP A 275 45.09 -37.37 -24.09
C ASP A 275 46.07 -38.06 -23.14
N ASP A 276 46.32 -37.49 -21.96
CA ASP A 276 46.72 -38.20 -20.75
C ASP A 276 46.80 -37.27 -19.52
N PHE A 277 46.04 -37.68 -18.48
CA PHE A 277 45.95 -37.27 -17.06
C PHE A 277 45.41 -35.88 -16.66
#